data_AF-A0A9Q6PV10-F1
#
_entry.id   AF-A0A9Q6PV10-F1
#
_cell.length_a   1.000
_cell.length_b   1.000
_cell.length_c   1.000
_cell.angle_alpha   90.00
_cell.angle_beta   90.00
_cell.angle_gamma   90.00
#
_symmetry.space_group_name_H-M   'P 1'
#
loop_
_entity.id
_entity.type
_entity.pdbx_description
1 polymer ?
#
loop_
_entity_poly.entity_id
_entity_poly.type
_entity_poly.pdbx_seq_one_letter_code
_entity_poly.pdbx_strand_id
1 'polypeptide(L)'
;MLSTPWLAADEGVFSSQCKLRRVKYLNNCIENDHKAVKRKSRFRQWYQSLSTARPTIDIMEAMRMVQKGQLRYIKKQNICAQNQLIDKLFGLAA
;
A
#
# COMPACT_ATOMS: atom_id res chain seq x y z
N MET A 1 20.84 17.81 33.59
CA MET A 1 20.60 18.23 32.20
C MET A 1 20.31 16.98 31.37
N LEU A 2 19.00 16.69 31.26
CA LEU A 2 18.27 15.77 30.38
C LEU A 2 19.03 14.64 29.65
N SER A 3 18.73 13.40 30.06
CA SER A 3 18.48 12.32 29.11
C SER A 3 17.39 11.43 29.69
N THR A 4 16.16 11.76 29.32
CA THR A 4 14.95 11.03 29.66
C THR A 4 14.80 9.79 28.76
N PRO A 5 14.74 8.56 29.30
CA PRO A 5 14.39 7.36 28.55
C PRO A 5 12.85 7.18 28.53
N TRP A 6 12.13 7.95 27.71
CA TRP A 6 10.66 7.84 27.56
C TRP A 6 10.22 7.15 26.25
N LEU A 7 11.01 6.20 25.71
CA LEU A 7 10.66 5.58 24.42
C LEU A 7 10.62 4.05 24.37
N ALA A 8 10.59 3.33 25.50
CA ALA A 8 10.63 1.86 25.44
C ALA A 8 9.91 1.07 26.55
N ALA A 9 8.94 1.65 27.26
CA ALA A 9 8.30 0.91 28.36
C ALA A 9 6.81 1.20 28.46
N ASP A 10 6.05 0.76 27.45
CA ASP A 10 4.70 0.20 27.68
C ASP A 10 4.20 -0.57 26.44
N GLU A 11 5.04 -1.45 25.91
CA GLU A 11 4.57 -2.45 24.94
C GLU A 11 3.85 -3.53 25.77
N GLY A 12 2.54 -3.37 25.92
CA GLY A 12 1.66 -4.28 26.67
C GLY A 12 2.02 -5.74 26.42
N VAL A 13 2.43 -6.41 27.50
CA VAL A 13 2.91 -7.79 27.48
C VAL A 13 1.70 -8.70 27.21
N PHE A 14 1.51 -9.07 25.94
CA PHE A 14 0.54 -10.10 25.57
C PHE A 14 1.10 -11.50 25.85
N SER A 15 0.23 -12.38 26.35
CA SER A 15 0.53 -13.79 26.61
C SER A 15 1.19 -14.44 25.39
N SER A 16 2.16 -15.33 25.65
CA SER A 16 2.90 -16.10 24.63
C SER A 16 2.01 -16.98 23.74
N GLN A 17 0.71 -17.09 24.06
CA GLN A 17 -0.30 -17.84 23.31
C GLN A 17 -1.10 -16.97 22.31
N CYS A 18 -0.87 -15.66 22.24
CA CYS A 18 -1.50 -14.80 21.24
C CYS A 18 -0.92 -15.09 19.84
N LYS A 19 -1.71 -15.77 18.99
CA LYS A 19 -1.38 -16.05 17.58
C LYS A 19 -1.18 -14.79 16.73
N LEU A 20 -1.68 -13.63 17.18
CA LEU A 20 -1.61 -12.36 16.48
C LEU A 20 -0.92 -11.30 17.35
N ARG A 21 0.42 -11.27 17.36
CA ARG A 21 1.15 -10.13 17.90
C ARG A 21 1.07 -8.97 16.90
N ARG A 22 0.67 -7.78 17.32
CA ARG A 22 0.83 -6.56 16.52
C ARG A 22 2.32 -6.24 16.45
N VAL A 23 3.03 -6.83 15.49
CA VAL A 23 4.37 -6.36 15.14
C VAL A 23 4.18 -4.95 14.57
N LYS A 24 4.50 -3.93 15.37
CA LYS A 24 4.35 -2.51 15.02
C LYS A 24 4.92 -2.19 13.64
N TYR A 25 6.05 -2.82 13.30
CA TYR A 25 6.67 -2.72 11.98
C TYR A 25 5.78 -3.26 10.85
N LEU A 26 5.21 -4.45 10.98
CA LEU A 26 4.32 -5.03 9.96
C LEU A 26 3.05 -4.20 9.79
N ASN A 27 2.51 -3.68 10.90
CA ASN A 27 1.35 -2.79 10.86
C ASN A 27 1.67 -1.47 10.13
N ASN A 28 2.88 -0.92 10.33
CA ASN A 28 3.33 0.26 9.61
C ASN A 28 3.46 0.02 8.10
N CYS A 29 3.88 -1.16 7.66
CA CYS A 29 3.95 -1.51 6.23
C CYS A 29 2.57 -1.50 5.57
N ILE A 30 1.58 -2.14 6.21
CA ILE A 30 0.20 -2.20 5.73
C ILE A 30 -0.43 -0.80 5.74
N GLU A 31 -0.33 -0.08 6.85
CA GLU A 31 -0.90 1.26 6.96
C GLU A 31 -0.26 2.24 5.96
N ASN A 32 1.05 2.12 5.69
CA ASN A 32 1.72 2.95 4.70
C ASN A 32 1.28 2.64 3.26
N ASP A 33 0.89 1.41 2.97
CA ASP A 33 0.30 1.08 1.68
C ASP A 33 -1.06 1.76 1.49
N HIS A 34 -1.94 1.61 2.49
CA HIS A 34 -3.28 2.20 2.47
C HIS A 34 -3.26 3.73 2.50
N LYS A 35 -2.29 4.36 3.16
CA LYS A 35 -2.17 5.82 3.28
C LYS A 35 -2.21 6.55 1.94
N ALA A 36 -1.66 5.97 0.88
CA ALA A 36 -1.65 6.64 -0.41
C ALA A 36 -2.95 6.50 -1.19
N VAL A 37 -3.62 5.35 -1.09
CA VAL A 37 -4.97 5.15 -1.62
C VAL A 37 -5.93 6.09 -0.89
N LYS A 38 -5.88 6.12 0.44
CA LYS A 38 -6.64 7.06 1.28
C LYS A 38 -6.38 8.52 0.91
N ARG A 39 -5.11 8.91 0.69
CA ARG A 39 -4.76 10.29 0.29
C ARG A 39 -5.38 10.65 -1.06
N LYS A 40 -5.23 9.80 -2.08
CA LYS A 40 -5.82 10.02 -3.41
C LYS A 40 -7.35 10.01 -3.37
N SER A 41 -7.96 9.16 -2.55
CA SER A 41 -9.40 9.11 -2.30
C SER A 41 -9.91 10.38 -1.62
N ARG A 42 -9.17 10.93 -0.65
CA ARG A 42 -9.57 12.13 0.10
C ARG A 42 -9.66 13.38 -0.78
N PHE A 43 -8.82 13.48 -1.80
CA PHE A 43 -8.85 14.59 -2.76
C PHE A 43 -9.91 14.43 -3.88
N ARG A 44 -10.51 13.24 -4.02
CA ARG A 44 -11.58 12.99 -5.00
C ARG A 44 -12.94 13.08 -4.31
N GLN A 45 -13.69 14.17 -4.56
CA GLN A 45 -15.12 14.26 -4.25
C GLN A 45 -16.02 13.46 -5.23
N TRP A 46 -15.44 12.70 -6.17
CA TRP A 46 -16.11 12.25 -7.39
C TRP A 46 -16.32 10.74 -7.52
N TYR A 47 -16.24 9.96 -6.44
CA TYR A 47 -16.85 8.63 -6.50
C TYR A 47 -18.36 8.81 -6.41
N GLN A 48 -19.01 8.94 -7.57
CA GLN A 48 -20.46 9.15 -7.67
C GLN A 48 -21.25 8.06 -6.92
N SER A 49 -20.68 6.86 -6.77
CA SER A 49 -21.27 5.74 -6.04
C SER A 49 -20.21 4.78 -5.48
N LEU A 50 -20.61 3.91 -4.54
CA LEU A 50 -19.74 2.81 -4.08
C LEU A 50 -19.41 1.81 -5.21
N SER A 51 -20.33 1.63 -6.17
CA SER A 51 -20.12 0.74 -7.32
C SER A 51 -19.02 1.24 -8.25
N THR A 52 -18.83 2.56 -8.36
CA THR A 52 -17.74 3.17 -9.15
C THR A 52 -16.46 3.33 -8.34
N ALA A 53 -16.57 3.53 -7.02
CA ALA A 53 -15.43 3.62 -6.12
C ALA A 53 -14.59 2.33 -6.09
N ARG A 54 -15.24 1.18 -5.94
CA ARG A 54 -14.58 -0.14 -5.81
C ARG A 54 -13.61 -0.45 -6.95
N PRO A 55 -14.05 -0.52 -8.22
CA PRO A 55 -13.14 -0.83 -9.34
C PRO A 55 -12.04 0.24 -9.49
N THR A 56 -12.33 1.50 -9.13
CA THR A 56 -11.32 2.57 -9.19
C THR A 56 -10.23 2.36 -8.13
N ILE A 57 -10.60 1.97 -6.91
CA ILE A 57 -9.65 1.65 -5.84
C ILE A 57 -8.82 0.43 -6.22
N ASP A 58 -9.44 -0.62 -6.76
CA ASP A 58 -8.77 -1.85 -7.19
C ASP A 58 -7.72 -1.57 -8.27
N ILE A 59 -8.07 -0.75 -9.28
CA ILE A 59 -7.14 -0.33 -10.32
C ILE A 59 -6.02 0.54 -9.72
N MET A 60 -6.32 1.44 -8.79
CA MET A 60 -5.31 2.27 -8.14
C MET A 60 -4.31 1.45 -7.32
N GLU A 61 -4.77 0.39 -6.65
CA GLU A 61 -3.93 -0.57 -5.93
C GLU A 61 -3.09 -1.39 -6.89
N ALA A 62 -3.69 -1.94 -7.95
CA ALA A 62 -2.99 -2.67 -8.99
C ALA A 62 -1.85 -1.85 -9.62
N MET A 63 -2.14 -0.61 -10.02
CA MET A 63 -1.14 0.32 -10.56
C MET A 63 -0.01 0.60 -9.57
N ARG A 64 -0.33 0.70 -8.27
CA ARG A 64 0.67 0.90 -7.22
C ARG A 64 1.57 -0.33 -7.02
N MET A 65 1.03 -1.54 -7.15
CA MET A 65 1.81 -2.78 -7.13
C MET A 65 2.79 -2.85 -8.30
N VAL A 66 2.37 -2.44 -9.50
CA VAL A 66 3.23 -2.33 -10.69
C VAL A 66 4.37 -1.35 -10.43
N GLN A 67 4.05 -0.13 -9.97
CA GLN A 67 5.03 0.92 -9.69
C GLN A 67 6.02 0.56 -8.58
N LYS A 68 5.61 -0.25 -7.59
CA LYS A 68 6.50 -0.76 -6.54
C LYS A 68 7.42 -1.88 -7.01
N GLY A 69 7.14 -2.52 -8.15
CA GLY A 69 7.85 -3.72 -8.60
C GLY A 69 7.52 -4.95 -7.75
N GLN A 70 6.29 -5.04 -7.23
CA GLN A 70 5.82 -6.23 -6.49
C GLN A 70 5.47 -7.40 -7.44
N LEU A 71 5.48 -7.17 -8.74
CA LEU A 71 5.29 -8.21 -9.74
C LEU A 71 6.56 -9.07 -9.86
N ARG A 72 6.39 -10.40 -9.80
CA ARG A 72 7.49 -11.38 -9.79
C ARG A 72 8.54 -11.17 -10.88
N TYR A 73 8.14 -10.66 -12.04
CA TYR A 73 8.98 -10.54 -13.24
C TYR A 73 9.37 -9.10 -13.61
N ILE A 74 8.92 -8.10 -12.84
CA ILE A 74 9.15 -6.68 -13.18
C ILE A 74 9.78 -5.95 -11.99
N LYS A 75 11.06 -5.62 -12.15
CA LYS A 75 11.79 -4.80 -11.17
C LYS A 75 11.24 -3.37 -11.18
N LYS A 76 11.23 -2.75 -9.99
CA LYS A 76 10.75 -1.37 -9.75
C LYS A 76 11.32 -0.32 -10.72
N GLN A 77 12.57 -0.47 -11.17
CA GLN A 77 13.27 0.53 -12.00
C GLN A 77 13.16 0.26 -13.51
N ASN A 78 12.56 -0.86 -13.92
CA ASN A 78 12.37 -1.18 -15.34
C ASN A 78 11.06 -0.54 -15.85
N ILE A 79 11.11 0.78 -16.08
CA ILE A 79 9.96 1.57 -16.54
C ILE A 79 9.44 1.05 -17.89
N CYS A 80 10.34 0.68 -18.81
CA CYS A 80 9.95 0.12 -20.11
C CYS A 80 9.16 -1.19 -19.98
N ALA A 81 9.56 -2.08 -19.06
CA ALA A 81 8.86 -3.34 -18.83
C ALA A 81 7.50 -3.12 -18.13
N GLN A 82 7.40 -2.13 -17.25
CA GLN A 82 6.14 -1.72 -16.64
C GLN A 82 5.17 -1.17 -17.70
N ASN A 83 5.64 -0.30 -18.59
CA ASN A 83 4.82 0.26 -19.67
C ASN A 83 4.36 -0.83 -20.65
N GLN A 84 5.26 -1.72 -21.07
CA GLN A 84 4.89 -2.85 -21.94
C GLN A 84 3.83 -3.76 -21.32
N LEU A 85 3.85 -3.96 -19.99
CA LEU A 85 2.82 -4.72 -19.31
C LEU A 85 1.47 -3.97 -19.32
N ILE A 86 1.49 -2.67 -19.07
CA ILE A 86 0.28 -1.84 -19.09
C ILE A 86 -0.31 -1.83 -20.51
N ASP A 87 0.52 -1.64 -21.53
CA ASP A 87 0.09 -1.63 -22.93
C ASP A 87 -0.55 -2.96 -23.34
N LYS A 88 0.03 -4.09 -22.90
CA LYS A 88 -0.54 -5.43 -23.12
C LYS A 88 -1.83 -5.67 -22.33
N LEU A 89 -1.92 -5.17 -21.10
CA LEU A 89 -3.08 -5.37 -20.23
C LEU A 89 -4.31 -4.61 -20.71
N PHE A 90 -4.11 -3.40 -21.26
CA PHE A 90 -5.17 -2.51 -21.70
C PHE A 90 -5.32 -2.43 -23.22
N GLY A 91 -4.45 -3.08 -23.99
CA GLY A 91 -4.49 -3.04 -25.46
C GLY A 91 -4.28 -1.64 -26.05
N LEU A 92 -3.48 -0.80 -25.37
CA LEU A 92 -3.29 0.61 -25.73
C LEU A 92 -2.35 0.81 -26.92
N ALA A 93 -1.60 -0.23 -27.29
CA ALA A 93 -0.78 -0.26 -28.49
C ALA A 93 -1.58 -0.88 -29.64
N ALA A 94 -2.12 -0.02 -30.51
CA ALA A 94 -2.57 -0.33 -31.86
C ALA A 94 -1.55 0.24 -32.87
#